data_AF-A0A954BBB4-F1
#
_entry.id   AF-A0A954BBB4-F1
#
_cell.length_a   1.000
_cell.length_b   1.000
_cell.length_c   1.000
_cell.angle_alpha   90.00
_cell.angle_beta   90.00
_cell.angle_gamma   90.00
#
_symmetry.space_group_name_H-M   'P 1'
#
loop_
_entity.id
_entity.type
_entity.pdbx_description
1 polymer ?
#
loop_
_entity_poly.entity_id
_entity_poly.type
_entity_poly.pdbx_seq_one_letter_code
_entity_poly.pdbx_strand_id
1 'polypeptide(L)'
;GTSRSGITMTAARYLGWARPEAARFSMLLAIPTIAAFGVFASIDLVKEGAQATISAAAIVAALSFITAYLTIAAFMRLTQRVSFTPFVIYRVLLGVALLAFAGKLAG
;
A
#
# COMPACT_ATOMS: atom_id res chain seq x y z
N GLY A 1 -7.92 -7.60 2.60
CA GLY A 1 -8.43 -6.26 2.25
C GLY A 1 -8.25 -5.95 0.78
N THR A 2 -9.01 -5.01 0.24
CA THR A 2 -8.91 -4.56 -1.16
C THR A 2 -7.78 -3.53 -1.30
N SER A 3 -7.02 -3.56 -2.41
CA SER A 3 -5.89 -2.64 -2.60
C SER A 3 -6.35 -1.38 -3.30
N ARG A 4 -6.14 -0.21 -2.68
CA ARG A 4 -6.37 1.10 -3.30
C ARG A 4 -5.62 1.25 -4.61
N SER A 5 -4.33 0.88 -4.63
CA SER A 5 -3.52 0.96 -5.85
C SER A 5 -4.02 -0.01 -6.91
N GLY A 6 -4.41 -1.22 -6.52
CA GLY A 6 -4.97 -2.21 -7.44
C GLY A 6 -6.26 -1.74 -8.13
N ILE A 7 -7.23 -1.19 -7.39
CA ILE A 7 -8.49 -0.68 -7.97
C ILE A 7 -8.20 0.45 -8.96
N THR A 8 -7.47 1.47 -8.52
CA THR A 8 -7.20 2.69 -9.29
C THR A 8 -6.38 2.42 -10.55
N MET A 9 -5.36 1.54 -10.46
CA MET A 9 -4.60 1.11 -11.63
C MET A 9 -5.45 0.28 -12.59
N THR A 10 -6.28 -0.64 -12.11
CA THR A 10 -7.19 -1.43 -12.96
C THR A 10 -8.19 -0.53 -13.69
N ALA A 11 -8.79 0.44 -12.99
CA ALA A 11 -9.70 1.41 -13.59
C ALA A 11 -8.99 2.25 -14.68
N ALA A 12 -7.80 2.79 -14.39
CA ALA A 12 -7.04 3.55 -15.38
C ALA A 12 -6.63 2.68 -16.60
N ARG A 13 -6.27 1.41 -16.38
CA ARG A 13 -5.99 0.46 -17.46
C ARG A 13 -7.22 0.14 -18.30
N TYR A 14 -8.38 0.03 -17.67
CA TYR A 14 -9.66 -0.15 -18.36
C TYR A 14 -10.01 1.07 -19.24
N LEU A 15 -9.66 2.28 -18.77
CA LEU A 15 -9.77 3.52 -19.54
C LEU A 15 -8.66 3.71 -20.60
N GLY A 16 -7.80 2.71 -20.81
CA GLY A 16 -6.78 2.72 -21.88
C GLY A 16 -5.40 3.27 -21.50
N TRP A 17 -5.18 3.77 -20.29
CA TRP A 17 -3.92 4.44 -19.89
C TRP A 17 -2.75 3.47 -19.82
N ALA A 18 -1.54 3.79 -20.28
CA ALA A 18 -0.41 2.86 -20.18
C ALA A 18 -0.09 2.46 -18.72
N ARG A 19 0.55 1.31 -18.50
CA ARG A 19 0.84 0.80 -17.14
C ARG A 19 1.63 1.80 -16.28
N PRO A 20 2.68 2.47 -16.79
CA PRO A 20 3.42 3.47 -16.00
C PRO A 20 2.56 4.69 -15.66
N GLU A 21 1.66 5.12 -16.55
CA GLU A 21 0.76 6.25 -16.35
C GLU A 21 -0.30 5.93 -15.30
N ALA A 22 -0.94 4.77 -15.43
CA ALA A 22 -1.89 4.24 -14.44
C ALA A 22 -1.26 4.11 -13.05
N ALA A 23 -0.01 3.61 -12.99
CA ALA A 23 0.73 3.50 -11.75
C ALA A 23 1.05 4.86 -11.13
N ARG A 24 1.55 5.81 -11.93
CA ARG A 24 1.85 7.18 -11.48
C ARG A 24 0.60 7.88 -10.95
N PHE A 25 -0.51 7.80 -11.67
CA PHE A 25 -1.79 8.35 -11.23
C PHE A 25 -2.22 7.78 -9.88
N SER A 26 -2.16 6.46 -9.73
CA SER A 26 -2.49 5.76 -8.50
C SER A 26 -1.62 6.18 -7.30
N MET A 27 -0.33 6.44 -7.53
CA MET A 27 0.58 6.93 -6.49
C MET A 27 0.28 8.37 -6.10
N LEU A 28 -0.03 9.25 -7.05
CA LEU A 28 -0.40 10.64 -6.75
C LEU A 28 -1.72 10.71 -5.97
N LEU A 29 -2.71 9.91 -6.35
CA LEU A 29 -3.99 9.82 -5.64
C LEU A 29 -3.83 9.33 -4.19
N ALA A 30 -2.77 8.58 -3.90
CA ALA A 30 -2.44 8.13 -2.55
C ALA A 30 -2.18 9.27 -1.57
N ILE A 31 -1.52 10.34 -2.05
CA ILE A 31 -0.93 11.39 -1.23
C ILE A 31 -1.98 12.04 -0.33
N PRO A 32 -3.11 12.59 -0.83
CA PRO A 32 -4.09 13.23 0.03
C PRO A 32 -4.72 12.25 1.03
N THR A 33 -4.94 11.01 0.61
CA THR A 33 -5.56 9.97 1.45
C THR A 33 -4.63 9.59 2.61
N ILE A 34 -3.37 9.27 2.30
CA ILE A 34 -2.36 8.88 3.30
C ILE A 34 -2.04 10.06 4.22
N ALA A 35 -1.94 11.28 3.70
CA ALA A 35 -1.70 12.47 4.51
C ALA A 35 -2.85 12.70 5.51
N ALA A 36 -4.11 12.60 5.07
CA ALA A 36 -5.27 12.75 5.95
C ALA A 36 -5.29 11.70 7.07
N PHE A 37 -5.08 10.41 6.72
CA PHE A 37 -5.00 9.35 7.73
C PHE A 37 -3.78 9.48 8.65
N GLY A 38 -2.64 9.96 8.13
CA GLY A 38 -1.45 10.22 8.93
C GLY A 38 -1.66 11.33 9.96
N VAL A 39 -2.31 12.43 9.57
CA VAL A 39 -2.69 13.51 10.49
C VAL A 39 -3.67 13.00 11.54
N PHE A 40 -4.71 12.29 11.12
CA PHE A 40 -5.72 11.73 12.03
C PHE A 40 -5.07 10.79 13.06
N ALA A 41 -4.26 9.82 12.60
CA ALA A 41 -3.55 8.91 13.48
C ALA A 41 -2.58 9.63 14.43
N SER A 42 -1.94 10.72 14.00
CA SER A 42 -1.06 11.52 14.85
C SER A 42 -1.82 12.22 15.98
N ILE A 43 -3.03 12.73 15.69
CA ILE A 43 -3.90 13.36 16.68
C ILE A 43 -4.34 12.34 17.72
N ASP A 44 -4.75 11.15 17.29
CA ASP A 44 -5.19 10.09 18.20
C ASP A 44 -4.04 9.61 19.09
N LEU A 45 -2.83 9.46 18.54
CA LEU A 45 -1.64 9.08 19.30
C LEU A 45 -1.34 10.05 20.47
N VAL A 46 -1.55 11.36 20.24
CA VAL A 46 -1.37 12.39 21.27
C VAL A 46 -2.48 12.35 22.31
N LYS A 47 -3.73 12.11 21.90
CA LYS A 47 -4.89 12.05 22.79
C LYS A 47 -4.91 10.83 23.71
N GLU A 48 -4.50 9.67 23.20
CA GLU A 48 -4.49 8.41 23.95
C GLU A 48 -3.34 8.32 24.98
N GLY A 49 -2.46 9.33 25.05
CA GLY A 49 -1.36 9.35 26.01
C GLY A 49 -0.37 8.21 25.76
N ALA A 50 -0.04 7.97 24.48
CA ALA A 50 0.68 6.78 24.06
C ALA A 50 2.01 6.57 24.81
N GLN A 51 2.24 5.33 25.26
CA GLN A 51 3.49 4.83 25.82
C GLN A 51 4.64 4.79 24.80
N ALA A 52 4.34 5.02 23.51
CA ALA A 52 5.32 5.03 22.44
C ALA A 52 6.19 6.28 22.53
N THR A 53 7.49 6.11 22.80
CA THR A 53 8.44 7.21 22.79
C THR A 53 8.52 7.82 21.39
N ILE A 54 8.59 9.16 21.30
CA ILE A 54 8.75 9.92 20.06
C ILE A 54 9.92 9.35 19.20
N SER A 55 10.97 8.85 19.84
CA SER A 55 12.10 8.20 19.18
C SER A 55 11.71 6.94 18.40
N ALA A 56 10.85 6.08 18.95
CA ALA A 56 10.38 4.87 18.28
C ALA A 56 9.51 5.22 17.06
N ALA A 57 8.61 6.20 17.20
CA ALA A 57 7.79 6.70 16.09
C ALA A 57 8.65 7.28 14.96
N ALA A 58 9.69 8.04 15.30
CA ALA A 58 10.62 8.61 14.32
C ALA A 58 11.39 7.52 13.54
N ILE A 59 11.84 6.46 14.22
CA ILE A 59 12.53 5.33 13.58
C ILE A 59 11.58 4.62 12.59
N VAL A 60 10.35 4.31 13.01
CA VAL A 60 9.36 3.66 12.15
C VAL A 60 9.02 4.54 10.94
N ALA A 61 8.88 5.85 11.14
CA ALA A 61 8.63 6.80 10.06
C ALA A 61 9.80 6.83 9.06
N ALA A 62 11.04 6.90 9.54
CA ALA A 62 12.23 6.90 8.69
C ALA A 62 12.38 5.61 7.88
N LEU A 63 12.22 4.45 8.53
CA LEU A 63 12.27 3.15 7.86
C LEU A 63 11.15 3.03 6.81
N SER A 64 9.93 3.40 7.17
CA SER A 64 8.78 3.38 6.26
C SER A 64 9.01 4.29 5.05
N PHE A 65 9.57 5.49 5.26
CA PHE A 65 9.90 6.43 4.18
C PHE A 65 10.93 5.84 3.21
N ILE A 66 12.05 5.32 3.74
CA ILE A 66 13.13 4.74 2.93
C ILE A 66 12.59 3.54 2.15
N THR A 67 11.91 2.61 2.81
CA THR A 67 11.35 1.42 2.16
C THR A 67 10.30 1.79 1.12
N ALA A 68 9.40 2.73 1.40
CA ALA A 68 8.39 3.18 0.44
C ALA A 68 9.03 3.83 -0.78
N TYR A 69 10.02 4.72 -0.58
CA TYR A 69 10.72 5.39 -1.67
C TYR A 69 11.42 4.39 -2.59
N LEU A 70 12.18 3.46 -2.02
CA LEU A 70 12.88 2.42 -2.78
C LEU A 70 11.89 1.51 -3.52
N THR A 71 10.80 1.13 -2.86
CA THR A 71 9.75 0.29 -3.45
C THR A 71 9.06 0.98 -4.60
N ILE A 72 8.69 2.27 -4.47
CA ILE A 72 8.07 3.05 -5.55
C ILE A 72 9.04 3.17 -6.73
N ALA A 73 10.31 3.50 -6.47
CA ALA A 73 11.32 3.63 -7.52
C ALA A 73 11.52 2.30 -8.28
N ALA A 74 11.61 1.18 -7.57
CA ALA A 74 11.71 -0.15 -8.18
C ALA A 74 10.43 -0.53 -8.95
N PHE A 75 9.27 -0.29 -8.34
CA PHE A 75 7.97 -0.60 -8.93
C PHE A 75 7.73 0.18 -10.24
N MET A 76 8.03 1.48 -10.26
CA MET A 76 7.90 2.29 -11.47
C MET A 76 8.74 1.74 -12.63
N ARG A 77 9.99 1.33 -12.37
CA ARG A 77 10.83 0.65 -13.38
C ARG A 77 10.25 -0.69 -13.80
N LEU A 78 9.69 -1.46 -12.87
CA LEU A 78 9.09 -2.76 -13.14
C LEU A 78 7.85 -2.65 -14.05
N THR A 79 7.03 -1.61 -13.86
CA THR A 79 5.81 -1.42 -14.69
C THR A 79 6.08 -1.23 -16.19
N GLN A 80 7.30 -0.82 -16.54
CA GLN A 80 7.74 -0.69 -17.92
C GLN A 80 8.06 -2.04 -18.58
N ARG A 81 8.36 -3.08 -17.77
CA ARG A 81 8.85 -4.37 -18.25
C ARG A 81 7.88 -5.53 -18.01
N VAL A 82 7.05 -5.42 -16.97
CA VAL A 82 6.22 -6.53 -16.48
C VAL A 82 4.76 -6.09 -16.36
N SER A 83 3.82 -7.00 -16.63
CA SER A 83 2.39 -6.77 -16.43
C SER A 83 2.02 -6.78 -14.94
N PHE A 84 0.78 -6.42 -14.61
CA PHE A 84 0.29 -6.55 -13.22
C PHE A 84 -0.08 -8.00 -12.85
N THR A 85 -0.03 -8.95 -13.78
CA THR A 85 -0.44 -10.36 -13.57
C THR A 85 0.29 -11.05 -12.41
N PRO A 86 1.61 -10.91 -12.22
CA PRO A 86 2.29 -11.54 -11.07
C PRO A 86 1.74 -11.06 -9.72
N PHE A 87 1.35 -9.78 -9.61
CA PHE A 87 0.73 -9.23 -8.41
C PHE A 87 -0.66 -9.80 -8.17
N VAL A 88 -1.43 -10.04 -9.23
CA VAL A 88 -2.76 -10.69 -9.13
C VAL A 88 -2.60 -12.11 -8.60
N ILE A 89 -1.68 -12.90 -9.18
CA ILE A 89 -1.40 -14.27 -8.74
C ILE A 89 -0.99 -14.29 -7.27
N TYR A 90 -0.04 -13.43 -6.88
CA TYR A 90 0.39 -13.30 -5.48
C TYR A 90 -0.80 -13.03 -4.54
N ARG A 91 -1.70 -12.10 -4.91
CA ARG A 91 -2.85 -11.75 -4.07
C ARG A 91 -3.91 -12.85 -3.98
N VAL A 92 -4.13 -13.61 -5.05
CA VAL A 92 -5.04 -14.76 -5.03
C VAL A 92 -4.49 -15.84 -4.10
N LEU A 93 -3.20 -16.19 -4.25
CA LEU A 93 -2.55 -17.17 -3.39
C LEU A 93 -2.57 -16.75 -1.91
N LEU A 94 -2.21 -15.49 -1.63
CA LEU A 94 -2.26 -14.96 -0.27
C LEU A 94 -3.69 -14.97 0.28
N GLY A 95 -4.69 -14.60 -0.53
CA GLY A 95 -6.10 -14.61 -0.12
C GLY A 95 -6.57 -16.02 0.25
N VAL A 96 -6.25 -17.01 -0.56
CA VAL A 96 -6.56 -18.43 -0.28
C VAL A 96 -5.86 -18.89 1.00
N ALA A 97 -4.58 -18.57 1.18
CA ALA A 97 -3.82 -18.94 2.37
C ALA A 97 -4.42 -18.33 3.64
N LEU A 98 -4.84 -17.06 3.60
CA LEU A 98 -5.49 -16.39 4.72
C LEU A 98 -6.85 -17.00 5.07
N LEU A 99 -7.66 -17.37 4.07
CA LEU A 99 -8.94 -18.04 4.29
C LEU A 99 -8.75 -19.42 4.93
N ALA A 100 -7.77 -20.20 4.45
CA ALA A 100 -7.44 -21.49 5.04
C ALA A 100 -6.95 -21.35 6.49
N PHE A 101 -6.12 -20.34 6.76
CA PHE A 101 -5.64 -20.06 8.12
C PHE A 101 -6.76 -19.61 9.06
N ALA A 102 -7.63 -18.70 8.61
CA ALA A 102 -8.78 -18.25 9.39
C ALA A 102 -9.76 -19.40 9.69
N GLY A 103 -10.00 -20.28 8.71
CA GLY A 103 -10.83 -21.48 8.89
C GLY A 103 -10.27 -22.43 9.95
N LYS A 104 -8.94 -22.53 10.10
CA LYS A 104 -8.30 -23.32 11.17
C LYS A 104 -8.42 -22.70 12.55
N LEU A 105 -8.56 -21.37 12.66
CA LEU A 105 -8.75 -20.69 13.95
C LEU A 105 -10.21 -20.75 14.43
N ALA A 106 -11.14 -21.02 13.52
CA ALA A 106 -12.58 -21.04 13.80
C ALA A 106 -13.15 -22.43 14.11
N GLY A 107 -12.33 -23.49 13.99
CA GLY A 107 -12.67 -24.87 14.37
C GLY A 107 -11.78 -25.35 15.51
#